data_AF-A0A8J6Q6W5-F1
#
_entry.id   AF-A0A8J6Q6W5-F1
#
_cell.length_a   1.000
_cell.length_b   1.000
_cell.length_c   1.000
_cell.angle_alpha   90.00
_cell.angle_beta   90.00
_cell.angle_gamma   90.00
#
_symmetry.space_group_name_H-M   'P 1'
#
loop_
_entity.id
_entity.type
_entity.pdbx_description
1 polymer ?
#
loop_
_entity_poly.entity_id
_entity_poly.type
_entity_poly.pdbx_seq_one_letter_code
_entity_poly.pdbx_strand_id
1 'polypeptide(L)'
;MNYKTSAYKLFLVLAILVSSTTVLAQSNKQKELETRRQELRREIQKINQLRAENKSKEKSQLSLIEGYNYKINVLDNLIKVTNQQANYLTRQINSNQKKITDLRDELKVLKEDYAAMIVKSYKSKNQQSRIMFLLSSTNFKQAYKRLQYMKQYADHQKQQGETIKLKTVELQETNTKLLKQQQDKKKLIAENKEMQRSLEVERLQHRELMKTIKSNLSLYASQIKRKQQEADRIDAEIDRIIKEAIAKSNKKAGKSTSSSNFALTAEEKVLAASFVSNKGKLPWPVEKGYVTLRFGKQPSPIDKSIIVDRNGVKIATEKGAKVRAVFNGVVTRIAVIKNSNPMVMIKHGNYTTLYKNLSKVYVKEGDVVSTKQSIGEIFTNPLSGESVLDFVIYKDLKKENPASWIYKM
;
A
#
# COMPACT_ATOMS: atom_id res chain seq x y z
N MET A 1 50.71 5.54 -22.30
CA MET A 1 49.85 4.34 -22.47
C MET A 1 48.92 4.02 -21.28
N ASN A 2 48.75 4.90 -20.28
CA ASN A 2 48.02 4.57 -19.04
C ASN A 2 46.56 5.07 -18.94
N TYR A 3 46.08 5.88 -19.89
CA TYR A 3 44.70 6.41 -19.84
C TYR A 3 43.63 5.40 -20.30
N LYS A 4 43.95 4.51 -21.25
CA LYS A 4 42.99 3.50 -21.76
C LYS A 4 42.65 2.41 -20.73
N THR A 5 43.61 2.01 -19.90
CA THR A 5 43.41 1.01 -18.83
C THR A 5 42.65 1.58 -17.64
N SER A 6 42.77 2.88 -17.35
CA SER A 6 42.00 3.55 -16.29
C SER A 6 40.54 3.77 -16.68
N ALA A 7 40.26 4.09 -17.95
CA ALA A 7 38.90 4.23 -18.46
C ALA A 7 38.11 2.90 -18.44
N TYR A 8 38.76 1.78 -18.77
CA TYR A 8 38.14 0.45 -18.69
C TYR A 8 37.78 0.04 -17.26
N LYS A 9 38.64 0.37 -16.28
CA LYS A 9 38.36 0.12 -14.85
C LYS A 9 37.18 0.96 -14.36
N LEU A 10 37.09 2.23 -14.78
CA LEU A 10 35.96 3.10 -14.43
C LEU A 10 34.63 2.59 -15.03
N PHE A 11 34.66 2.11 -16.28
CA PHE A 11 33.49 1.56 -16.96
C PHE A 11 33.01 0.25 -16.33
N LEU A 12 33.93 -0.62 -15.90
CA LEU A 12 33.62 -1.84 -15.16
C LEU A 12 32.99 -1.55 -13.79
N VAL A 13 33.50 -0.55 -13.06
CA VAL A 13 32.94 -0.12 -11.77
C VAL A 13 31.54 0.49 -11.97
N LEU A 14 31.34 1.31 -13.01
CA LEU A 14 30.02 1.88 -13.32
C LEU A 14 29.00 0.80 -13.73
N ALA A 15 29.42 -0.21 -14.49
CA ALA A 15 28.59 -1.34 -14.89
C ALA A 15 28.18 -2.23 -13.70
N ILE A 16 29.08 -2.41 -12.71
CA ILE A 16 28.79 -3.13 -11.45
C ILE A 16 27.83 -2.34 -10.55
N LEU A 17 27.96 -1.00 -10.52
CA LEU A 17 27.03 -0.12 -9.80
C LEU A 17 25.63 -0.11 -10.42
N VAL A 18 25.52 -0.12 -11.75
CA VAL A 18 24.20 -0.16 -12.43
C VAL A 18 23.53 -1.53 -12.27
N SER A 19 24.28 -2.63 -12.35
CA SER A 19 23.71 -3.98 -12.23
C SER A 19 23.20 -4.30 -10.81
N SER A 20 23.87 -3.81 -9.77
CA SER A 20 23.42 -3.98 -8.37
C SER A 20 22.11 -3.25 -8.03
N THR A 21 21.80 -2.11 -8.67
CA THR A 21 20.52 -1.41 -8.45
C THR A 21 19.30 -2.18 -8.97
N THR A 22 19.47 -3.01 -10.01
CA THR A 22 18.36 -3.72 -10.65
C THR A 22 17.85 -4.92 -9.84
N VAL A 23 18.73 -5.62 -9.10
CA VAL A 23 18.36 -6.78 -8.27
C VAL A 23 17.55 -6.36 -7.05
N LEU A 24 17.91 -5.25 -6.39
CA LEU A 24 17.17 -4.69 -5.25
C LEU A 24 15.78 -4.16 -5.67
N ALA A 25 15.66 -3.61 -6.88
CA ALA A 25 14.37 -3.12 -7.40
C ALA A 25 13.35 -4.24 -7.62
N GLN A 26 13.79 -5.45 -8.00
CA GLN A 26 12.92 -6.59 -8.25
C GLN A 26 12.30 -7.17 -6.96
N SER A 27 13.06 -7.32 -5.87
CA SER A 27 12.50 -7.81 -4.59
C SER A 27 11.49 -6.83 -3.99
N ASN A 28 11.71 -5.53 -4.18
CA ASN A 28 10.84 -4.47 -3.68
C ASN A 28 9.45 -4.51 -4.33
N LYS A 29 9.37 -4.79 -5.63
CA LYS A 29 8.08 -4.82 -6.33
C LYS A 29 7.18 -5.98 -5.88
N GLN A 30 7.75 -7.16 -5.65
CA GLN A 30 6.98 -8.30 -5.15
C GLN A 30 6.39 -8.00 -3.77
N LYS A 31 7.21 -7.47 -2.86
CA LYS A 31 6.80 -7.12 -1.48
C LYS A 31 5.74 -6.02 -1.45
N GLU A 32 5.84 -5.04 -2.34
CA GLU A 32 4.83 -3.98 -2.52
C GLU A 32 3.46 -4.56 -2.91
N LEU A 33 3.42 -5.42 -3.94
CA LEU A 33 2.20 -6.06 -4.40
C LEU A 33 1.58 -6.98 -3.33
N GLU A 34 2.41 -7.73 -2.61
CA GLU A 34 1.96 -8.59 -1.50
C GLU A 34 1.35 -7.78 -0.36
N THR A 35 2.01 -6.69 0.05
CA THR A 35 1.51 -5.77 1.08
C THR A 35 0.17 -5.17 0.67
N ARG A 36 0.09 -4.66 -0.57
CA ARG A 36 -1.14 -4.07 -1.09
C ARG A 36 -2.28 -5.07 -1.17
N ARG A 37 -2.00 -6.31 -1.59
CA ARG A 37 -2.98 -7.40 -1.62
C ARG A 37 -3.50 -7.73 -0.23
N GLN A 38 -2.62 -7.78 0.78
CA GLN A 38 -3.01 -8.04 2.17
C GLN A 38 -3.87 -6.91 2.74
N GLU A 39 -3.54 -5.65 2.43
CA GLU A 39 -4.35 -4.49 2.82
C GLU A 39 -5.77 -4.58 2.28
N LEU A 40 -5.92 -4.79 0.96
CA LEU A 40 -7.21 -4.93 0.31
C LEU A 40 -8.01 -6.13 0.83
N ARG A 41 -7.34 -7.24 1.18
CA ARG A 41 -8.01 -8.39 1.83
C ARG A 41 -8.55 -8.05 3.21
N ARG A 42 -7.74 -7.39 4.06
CA ARG A 42 -8.17 -6.94 5.39
C ARG A 42 -9.32 -5.96 5.28
N GLU A 43 -9.30 -5.10 4.27
CA GLU A 43 -10.37 -4.17 3.97
C GLU A 43 -11.67 -4.89 3.61
N ILE A 44 -11.63 -5.88 2.71
CA ILE A 44 -12.81 -6.71 2.39
C ILE A 44 -13.33 -7.46 3.61
N GLN A 45 -12.46 -8.00 4.46
CA GLN A 45 -12.86 -8.66 5.69
C GLN A 45 -13.62 -7.70 6.62
N LYS A 46 -13.10 -6.49 6.82
CA LYS A 46 -13.78 -5.44 7.59
C LYS A 46 -15.13 -5.06 6.97
N ILE A 47 -15.18 -4.89 5.65
CA ILE A 47 -16.44 -4.59 4.93
C ILE A 47 -17.47 -5.70 5.18
N ASN A 48 -17.07 -6.97 5.05
CA ASN A 48 -17.97 -8.10 5.24
C ASN A 48 -18.47 -8.22 6.68
N GLN A 49 -17.59 -8.01 7.66
CA GLN A 49 -17.96 -8.02 9.08
C GLN A 49 -18.97 -6.92 9.39
N LEU A 50 -18.68 -5.67 8.99
CA LEU A 50 -19.55 -4.53 9.23
C LEU A 50 -20.89 -4.64 8.49
N ARG A 51 -20.90 -5.18 7.27
CA ARG A 51 -22.15 -5.48 6.56
C ARG A 51 -22.98 -6.55 7.26
N ALA A 52 -22.34 -7.59 7.81
CA ALA A 52 -23.06 -8.63 8.55
C ALA A 52 -23.74 -8.05 9.82
N GLU A 53 -23.05 -7.16 10.53
CA GLU A 53 -23.58 -6.45 11.70
C GLU A 53 -24.76 -5.52 11.34
N ASN A 54 -24.74 -4.91 10.15
CA ASN A 54 -25.74 -3.93 9.71
C ASN A 54 -26.90 -4.53 8.87
N LYS A 55 -26.80 -5.80 8.44
CA LYS A 55 -27.72 -6.47 7.47
C LYS A 55 -29.20 -6.43 7.83
N SER A 56 -29.57 -6.44 9.11
CA SER A 56 -30.97 -6.44 9.56
C SER A 56 -31.64 -5.05 9.58
N LYS A 57 -30.89 -4.00 9.26
CA LYS A 57 -31.29 -2.61 9.53
C LYS A 57 -31.10 -1.63 8.37
N GLU A 58 -30.46 -2.04 7.28
CA GLU A 58 -30.27 -1.20 6.08
C GLU A 58 -31.59 -0.96 5.34
N LYS A 59 -32.37 0.07 5.72
CA LYS A 59 -33.61 0.45 5.03
C LYS A 59 -33.42 1.42 3.85
N SER A 60 -32.24 2.05 3.70
CA SER A 60 -32.01 3.06 2.64
C SER A 60 -31.28 2.49 1.43
N GLN A 61 -31.99 2.39 0.30
CA GLN A 61 -31.44 1.92 -0.98
C GLN A 61 -30.26 2.78 -1.49
N LEU A 62 -30.22 4.07 -1.12
CA LEU A 62 -29.11 4.99 -1.43
C LEU A 62 -27.79 4.58 -0.74
N SER A 63 -27.86 4.13 0.51
CA SER A 63 -26.64 3.76 1.24
C SER A 63 -26.15 2.38 0.82
N LEU A 64 -27.09 1.46 0.60
CA LEU A 64 -26.82 0.14 0.03
C LEU A 64 -26.01 0.25 -1.27
N ILE A 65 -26.42 1.14 -2.19
CA ILE A 65 -25.74 1.27 -3.47
C ILE A 65 -24.32 1.87 -3.35
N GLU A 66 -24.11 2.81 -2.42
CA GLU A 66 -22.77 3.33 -2.11
C GLU A 66 -21.87 2.22 -1.55
N GLY A 67 -22.37 1.40 -0.63
CA GLY A 67 -21.65 0.26 -0.08
C GLY A 67 -21.29 -0.81 -1.12
N TYR A 68 -22.22 -1.16 -2.02
CA TYR A 68 -21.94 -2.08 -3.13
C TYR A 68 -20.87 -1.54 -4.07
N ASN A 69 -20.97 -0.28 -4.50
CA ASN A 69 -19.98 0.35 -5.36
C ASN A 69 -18.59 0.35 -4.73
N TYR A 70 -18.50 0.65 -3.43
CA TYR A 70 -17.25 0.60 -2.70
C TYR A 70 -16.64 -0.81 -2.69
N LYS A 71 -17.43 -1.81 -2.29
CA LYS A 71 -16.96 -3.21 -2.23
C LYS A 71 -16.53 -3.73 -3.60
N ILE A 72 -17.30 -3.43 -4.65
CA ILE A 72 -16.96 -3.77 -6.05
C ILE A 72 -15.61 -3.14 -6.43
N ASN A 73 -15.39 -1.86 -6.10
CA ASN A 73 -14.14 -1.18 -6.40
C ASN A 73 -12.93 -1.81 -5.68
N VAL A 74 -13.07 -2.14 -4.39
CA VAL A 74 -12.01 -2.82 -3.62
C VAL A 74 -11.72 -4.21 -4.18
N LEU A 75 -12.76 -4.98 -4.57
CA LEU A 75 -12.61 -6.28 -5.23
C LEU A 75 -11.92 -6.17 -6.59
N ASP A 76 -12.33 -5.23 -7.43
CA ASP A 76 -11.72 -4.97 -8.75
C ASP A 76 -10.23 -4.61 -8.59
N ASN A 77 -9.90 -3.76 -7.61
CA ASN A 77 -8.50 -3.42 -7.29
C ASN A 77 -7.72 -4.63 -6.78
N LEU A 78 -8.31 -5.48 -5.94
CA LEU A 78 -7.66 -6.68 -5.44
C LEU A 78 -7.39 -7.68 -6.56
N ILE A 79 -8.33 -7.89 -7.48
CA ILE A 79 -8.16 -8.73 -8.68
C ILE A 79 -7.06 -8.14 -9.56
N LYS A 80 -7.05 -6.82 -9.79
CA LYS A 80 -6.01 -6.13 -10.56
C LYS A 80 -4.61 -6.34 -9.97
N VAL A 81 -4.44 -6.12 -8.67
CA VAL A 81 -3.15 -6.31 -7.97
C VAL A 81 -2.73 -7.80 -8.00
N THR A 82 -3.69 -8.71 -7.83
CA THR A 82 -3.45 -10.16 -7.89
C THR A 82 -2.99 -10.59 -9.29
N ASN A 83 -3.60 -10.07 -10.35
CA ASN A 83 -3.18 -10.29 -11.73
C ASN A 83 -1.78 -9.73 -11.99
N GLN A 84 -1.48 -8.53 -11.50
CA GLN A 84 -0.13 -7.95 -11.60
C GLN A 84 0.92 -8.85 -10.92
N GLN A 85 0.61 -9.38 -9.73
CA GLN A 85 1.50 -10.30 -9.02
C GLN A 85 1.66 -11.64 -9.77
N ALA A 86 0.59 -12.21 -10.30
CA ALA A 86 0.65 -13.44 -11.10
C ALA A 86 1.48 -13.25 -12.38
N ASN A 87 1.34 -12.10 -13.05
CA ASN A 87 2.15 -11.72 -14.21
C ASN A 87 3.62 -11.54 -13.84
N TYR A 88 3.91 -10.91 -12.70
CA TYR A 88 5.27 -10.78 -12.19
C TYR A 88 5.92 -12.15 -11.91
N LEU A 89 5.22 -13.04 -11.21
CA LEU A 89 5.69 -14.41 -10.96
C LEU A 89 5.90 -15.18 -12.26
N THR A 90 5.05 -14.97 -13.26
CA THR A 90 5.21 -15.61 -14.59
C THR A 90 6.51 -15.21 -15.25
N ARG A 91 6.89 -13.92 -15.21
CA ARG A 91 8.18 -13.46 -15.76
C ARG A 91 9.36 -14.06 -14.99
N GLN A 92 9.27 -14.13 -13.66
CA GLN A 92 10.31 -14.73 -12.82
C GLN A 92 10.47 -16.22 -13.08
N ILE A 93 9.35 -16.95 -13.21
CA ILE A 93 9.34 -18.37 -13.60
C ILE A 93 10.02 -18.55 -14.96
N ASN A 94 9.67 -17.76 -15.97
CA ASN A 94 10.27 -17.88 -17.30
C ASN A 94 11.77 -17.57 -17.27
N SER A 95 12.20 -16.55 -16.51
CA SER A 95 13.62 -16.22 -16.34
C SER A 95 14.40 -17.33 -15.64
N ASN A 96 13.84 -17.91 -14.57
CA ASN A 96 14.47 -19.00 -13.83
C ASN A 96 14.50 -20.28 -14.68
N GLN A 97 13.46 -20.55 -15.47
CA GLN A 97 13.43 -21.68 -16.39
C GLN A 97 14.54 -21.57 -17.44
N LYS A 98 14.73 -20.37 -18.03
CA LYS A 98 15.84 -20.11 -18.95
C LYS A 98 17.19 -20.33 -18.26
N LYS A 99 17.39 -19.74 -17.08
CA LYS A 99 18.63 -19.91 -16.29
C LYS A 99 18.92 -21.38 -15.96
N ILE A 100 17.89 -22.17 -15.65
CA ILE A 100 18.02 -23.61 -15.42
C ILE A 100 18.48 -24.34 -16.68
N THR A 101 17.92 -24.00 -17.84
CA THR A 101 18.36 -24.56 -19.13
C THR A 101 19.83 -24.21 -19.39
N ASP A 102 20.18 -22.92 -19.29
CA ASP A 102 21.55 -22.45 -19.53
C ASP A 102 22.55 -23.15 -18.59
N LEU A 103 22.26 -23.23 -17.28
CA LEU A 103 23.10 -23.93 -16.31
C LEU A 103 23.21 -25.44 -16.57
N ARG A 104 22.15 -26.09 -17.06
CA ARG A 104 22.17 -27.51 -17.41
C ARG A 104 23.08 -27.77 -18.61
N ASP A 105 22.99 -26.92 -19.63
CA ASP A 105 23.81 -27.04 -20.84
C ASP A 105 25.29 -26.77 -20.52
N GLU A 106 25.58 -25.73 -19.73
CA GLU A 106 26.94 -25.44 -19.25
C GLU A 106 27.51 -26.60 -18.40
N LEU A 107 26.72 -27.13 -17.45
CA LEU A 107 27.16 -28.24 -16.61
C LEU A 107 27.38 -29.52 -17.42
N LYS A 108 26.62 -29.73 -18.50
CA LYS A 108 26.81 -30.87 -19.40
C LYS A 108 28.19 -30.79 -20.05
N VAL A 109 28.51 -29.67 -20.70
CA VAL A 109 29.80 -29.46 -21.35
C VAL A 109 30.95 -29.56 -20.35
N LEU A 110 30.85 -28.87 -19.20
CA LEU A 110 31.90 -28.90 -18.18
C LEU A 110 32.16 -30.31 -17.63
N LYS A 111 31.10 -31.12 -17.44
CA LYS A 111 31.24 -32.51 -16.96
C LYS A 111 31.84 -33.42 -18.02
N GLU A 112 31.47 -33.26 -19.29
CA GLU A 112 32.04 -34.01 -20.42
C GLU A 112 33.54 -33.70 -20.57
N ASP A 113 33.91 -32.42 -20.58
CA ASP A 113 35.31 -31.97 -20.66
C ASP A 113 36.13 -32.45 -19.47
N TYR A 114 35.60 -32.30 -18.25
CA TYR A 114 36.25 -32.75 -17.03
C TYR A 114 36.45 -34.28 -17.05
N ALA A 115 35.44 -35.05 -17.45
CA ALA A 115 35.55 -36.50 -17.58
C ALA A 115 36.61 -36.90 -18.61
N ALA A 116 36.61 -36.30 -19.80
CA ALA A 116 37.62 -36.54 -20.82
C ALA A 116 39.05 -36.23 -20.31
N MET A 117 39.20 -35.13 -19.57
CA MET A 117 40.46 -34.72 -18.96
C MET A 117 40.94 -35.72 -17.89
N ILE A 118 40.04 -36.22 -17.04
CA ILE A 118 40.35 -37.22 -16.03
C ILE A 118 40.73 -38.56 -16.68
N VAL A 119 40.00 -39.01 -17.70
CA VAL A 119 40.32 -40.24 -18.43
C VAL A 119 41.69 -40.16 -19.11
N LYS A 120 42.02 -39.03 -19.75
CA LYS A 120 43.36 -38.79 -20.32
C LYS A 120 44.45 -38.80 -19.25
N SER A 121 44.22 -38.15 -18.10
CA SER A 121 45.14 -38.14 -16.96
C SER A 121 45.37 -39.55 -16.40
N TYR A 122 44.33 -40.39 -16.36
CA TYR A 122 44.43 -41.78 -15.92
C TYR A 122 45.22 -42.65 -16.90
N LYS A 123 44.90 -42.60 -18.20
CA LYS A 123 45.59 -43.40 -19.23
C LYS A 123 47.07 -43.05 -19.37
N SER A 124 47.41 -41.77 -19.28
CA SER A 124 48.81 -41.28 -19.36
C SER A 124 49.66 -41.65 -18.13
N LYS A 125 49.03 -41.95 -16.98
CA LYS A 125 49.74 -42.38 -15.75
C LYS A 125 50.61 -43.62 -15.95
N ASN A 126 50.22 -44.53 -16.84
CA ASN A 126 50.94 -45.79 -17.10
C ASN A 126 51.94 -45.69 -18.26
N GLN A 127 51.73 -44.79 -19.23
CA GLN A 127 52.59 -44.65 -20.41
C GLN A 127 53.84 -43.76 -20.17
N GLN A 128 53.73 -42.74 -19.31
CA GLN A 128 54.85 -41.91 -18.88
C GLN A 128 54.66 -41.59 -17.40
N SER A 129 55.35 -42.32 -16.51
CA SER A 129 55.34 -42.01 -15.08
C SER A 129 55.70 -40.54 -14.87
N ARG A 130 54.93 -39.82 -14.06
CA ARG A 130 55.14 -38.39 -13.77
C ARG A 130 56.56 -38.10 -13.30
N ILE A 131 57.15 -39.04 -12.57
CA ILE A 131 58.54 -38.98 -12.11
C ILE A 131 59.49 -39.16 -13.29
N MET A 132 59.25 -40.14 -14.17
CA MET A 132 60.03 -40.37 -15.39
C MET A 132 59.96 -39.18 -16.36
N PHE A 133 58.82 -38.48 -16.44
CA PHE A 133 58.67 -37.25 -17.22
C PHE A 133 59.49 -36.07 -16.66
N LEU A 134 59.62 -35.97 -15.34
CA LEU A 134 60.48 -34.97 -14.71
C LEU A 134 61.95 -35.34 -14.86
N LEU A 135 62.31 -36.62 -14.68
CA LEU A 135 63.67 -37.16 -14.78
C LEU A 135 64.21 -37.20 -16.22
N SER A 136 63.35 -37.26 -17.25
CA SER A 136 63.75 -37.17 -18.66
C SER A 136 64.04 -35.74 -19.15
N SER A 137 64.33 -34.81 -18.24
CA SER A 137 64.66 -33.43 -18.58
C SER A 137 66.16 -33.29 -18.85
N THR A 138 66.53 -32.53 -19.88
CA THR A 138 67.95 -32.32 -20.26
C THR A 138 68.70 -31.37 -19.32
N ASN A 139 67.98 -30.55 -18.53
CA ASN A 139 68.58 -29.66 -17.52
C ASN A 139 67.57 -29.27 -16.42
N PHE A 140 68.08 -28.72 -15.31
CA PHE A 140 67.29 -28.31 -14.15
C PHE A 140 66.20 -27.27 -14.48
N LYS A 141 66.50 -26.30 -15.35
CA LYS A 141 65.53 -25.27 -15.78
C LYS A 141 64.33 -25.90 -16.51
N GLN A 142 64.56 -26.92 -17.34
CA GLN A 142 63.51 -27.66 -18.02
C GLN A 142 62.68 -28.48 -17.03
N ALA A 143 63.32 -29.17 -16.08
CA ALA A 143 62.63 -29.93 -15.03
C ALA A 143 61.74 -29.02 -14.17
N TYR A 144 62.24 -27.85 -13.76
CA TYR A 144 61.47 -26.86 -13.01
C TYR A 144 60.24 -26.36 -13.79
N LYS A 145 60.40 -26.04 -15.08
CA LYS A 145 59.25 -25.65 -15.93
C LYS A 145 58.22 -26.77 -16.08
N ARG A 146 58.64 -28.02 -16.29
CA ARG A 146 57.74 -29.19 -16.35
C ARG A 146 56.97 -29.37 -15.04
N LEU A 147 57.63 -29.21 -13.89
CA LEU A 147 56.98 -29.24 -12.58
C LEU A 147 55.94 -28.13 -12.42
N GLN A 148 56.27 -26.90 -12.83
CA GLN A 148 55.33 -25.77 -12.80
C GLN A 148 54.11 -26.02 -13.68
N TYR A 149 54.27 -26.56 -14.90
CA TYR A 149 53.14 -26.91 -15.76
C TYR A 149 52.27 -28.03 -15.17
N MET A 150 52.88 -29.04 -14.55
CA MET A 150 52.12 -30.09 -13.87
C MET A 150 51.29 -29.53 -12.71
N LYS A 151 51.86 -28.58 -11.95
CA LYS A 151 51.14 -27.88 -10.88
C LYS A 151 49.98 -27.06 -11.45
N GLN A 152 50.21 -26.24 -12.47
CA GLN A 152 49.17 -25.44 -13.13
C GLN A 152 48.04 -26.32 -13.68
N TYR A 153 48.37 -27.47 -14.27
CA TYR A 153 47.38 -28.42 -14.76
C TYR A 153 46.54 -28.97 -13.62
N ALA A 154 47.16 -29.45 -12.53
CA ALA A 154 46.46 -29.95 -11.36
C ALA A 154 45.56 -28.88 -10.71
N ASP A 155 46.05 -27.64 -10.61
CA ASP A 155 45.28 -26.50 -10.10
C ASP A 155 44.05 -26.22 -10.99
N HIS A 156 44.22 -26.25 -12.31
CA HIS A 156 43.11 -26.11 -13.26
C HIS A 156 42.09 -27.24 -13.13
N GLN A 157 42.52 -28.50 -12.93
CA GLN A 157 41.58 -29.62 -12.69
C GLN A 157 40.76 -29.39 -11.41
N LYS A 158 41.42 -28.96 -10.34
CA LYS A 158 40.75 -28.63 -9.07
C LYS A 158 39.73 -27.50 -9.27
N GLN A 159 40.11 -26.43 -9.97
CA GLN A 159 39.22 -25.31 -10.27
C GLN A 159 38.00 -25.72 -11.10
N GLN A 160 38.17 -26.58 -12.11
CA GLN A 160 37.04 -27.12 -12.87
C GLN A 160 36.07 -27.92 -11.98
N GLY A 161 36.60 -28.79 -11.11
CA GLY A 161 35.78 -29.55 -10.16
C GLY A 161 34.98 -28.65 -9.21
N GLU A 162 35.61 -27.62 -8.64
CA GLU A 162 34.92 -26.63 -7.79
C GLU A 162 33.88 -25.83 -8.58
N THR A 163 34.16 -25.46 -9.83
CA THR A 163 33.20 -24.75 -10.69
C THR A 163 31.95 -25.60 -10.96
N ILE A 164 32.14 -26.89 -11.28
CA ILE A 164 31.03 -27.84 -11.47
C ILE A 164 30.19 -27.95 -10.20
N LYS A 165 30.84 -28.05 -9.03
CA LYS A 165 30.17 -28.11 -7.73
C LYS A 165 29.33 -26.87 -7.47
N LEU A 166 29.92 -25.67 -7.60
CA LEU A 166 29.22 -24.40 -7.38
C LEU A 166 28.03 -24.23 -8.31
N LYS A 167 28.20 -24.48 -9.62
CA LYS A 167 27.11 -24.42 -10.60
C LYS A 167 26.02 -25.45 -10.33
N THR A 168 26.37 -26.64 -9.83
CA THR A 168 25.39 -27.67 -9.44
C THR A 168 24.55 -27.20 -8.25
N VAL A 169 25.15 -26.57 -7.24
CA VAL A 169 24.44 -25.96 -6.11
C VAL A 169 23.52 -24.84 -6.60
N GLU A 170 24.02 -23.94 -7.45
CA GLU A 170 23.21 -22.85 -8.02
C GLU A 170 22.00 -23.38 -8.82
N LEU A 171 22.19 -24.45 -9.60
CA LEU A 171 21.11 -25.12 -10.32
C LEU A 171 20.07 -25.70 -9.36
N GLN A 172 20.51 -26.34 -8.27
CA GLN A 172 19.61 -26.91 -7.26
C GLN A 172 18.79 -25.82 -6.57
N GLU A 173 19.43 -24.75 -6.11
CA GLU A 173 18.75 -23.60 -5.48
C GLU A 173 17.74 -22.95 -6.43
N THR A 174 18.12 -22.78 -7.71
CA THR A 174 17.24 -22.20 -8.72
C THR A 174 16.02 -23.10 -9.00
N ASN A 175 16.20 -24.43 -9.04
CA ASN A 175 15.09 -25.38 -9.16
C ASN A 175 14.14 -25.32 -7.96
N THR A 176 14.66 -25.30 -6.73
CA THR A 176 13.84 -25.19 -5.52
C THR A 176 13.05 -23.88 -5.52
N LYS A 177 13.68 -22.76 -5.92
CA LYS A 177 13.03 -21.45 -6.05
C LYS A 177 11.91 -21.48 -7.11
N LEU A 178 12.16 -22.09 -8.27
CA LEU A 178 11.19 -22.22 -9.35
C LEU A 178 9.94 -22.98 -8.89
N LEU A 179 10.11 -24.13 -8.23
CA LEU A 179 9.01 -24.95 -7.72
C LEU A 179 8.13 -24.17 -6.74
N LYS A 180 8.76 -23.43 -5.80
CA LYS A 180 8.04 -22.55 -4.86
C LYS A 180 7.24 -21.47 -5.60
N GLN A 181 7.84 -20.81 -6.58
CA GLN A 181 7.15 -19.78 -7.38
C GLN A 181 5.96 -20.34 -8.17
N GLN A 182 6.06 -21.56 -8.70
CA GLN A 182 4.95 -22.23 -9.39
C GLN A 182 3.80 -22.55 -8.44
N GLN A 183 4.12 -23.05 -7.24
CA GLN A 183 3.12 -23.31 -6.19
C GLN A 183 2.41 -22.01 -5.75
N ASP A 184 3.17 -20.95 -5.49
CA ASP A 184 2.64 -19.64 -5.10
C ASP A 184 1.73 -19.06 -6.21
N LYS A 185 2.14 -19.18 -7.47
CA LYS A 185 1.33 -18.77 -8.63
C LYS A 185 0.01 -19.57 -8.72
N LYS A 186 0.06 -20.89 -8.52
CA LYS A 186 -1.15 -21.73 -8.55
C LYS A 186 -2.14 -21.34 -7.44
N LYS A 187 -1.64 -21.10 -6.23
CA LYS A 187 -2.45 -20.60 -5.11
C LYS A 187 -3.10 -19.25 -5.44
N LEU A 188 -2.30 -18.33 -6.01
CA LEU A 188 -2.78 -17.01 -6.39
C LEU A 188 -3.91 -17.04 -7.43
N ILE A 189 -3.80 -17.91 -8.44
CA ILE A 189 -4.82 -18.07 -9.47
C ILE A 189 -6.12 -18.62 -8.87
N ALA A 190 -6.03 -19.61 -7.97
CA ALA A 190 -7.19 -20.16 -7.28
C ALA A 190 -7.90 -19.08 -6.44
N GLU A 191 -7.15 -18.32 -5.64
CA GLU A 191 -7.69 -17.19 -4.87
C GLU A 191 -8.34 -16.13 -5.79
N ASN A 192 -7.73 -15.84 -6.94
CA ASN A 192 -8.27 -14.88 -7.91
C ASN A 192 -9.61 -15.32 -8.50
N LYS A 193 -9.77 -16.62 -8.78
CA LYS A 193 -11.01 -17.19 -9.30
C LYS A 193 -12.15 -17.06 -8.28
N GLU A 194 -11.89 -17.31 -7.00
CA GLU A 194 -12.88 -17.11 -5.94
C GLU A 194 -13.27 -15.64 -5.78
N MET A 195 -12.29 -14.72 -5.88
CA MET A 195 -12.56 -13.28 -5.84
C MET A 195 -13.41 -12.82 -7.03
N GLN A 196 -13.19 -13.36 -8.23
CA GLN A 196 -14.02 -13.09 -9.41
C GLN A 196 -15.46 -13.58 -9.23
N ARG A 197 -15.66 -14.77 -8.65
CA ARG A 197 -17.00 -15.28 -8.30
C ARG A 197 -17.70 -14.37 -7.31
N SER A 198 -17.02 -13.97 -6.23
CA SER A 198 -17.58 -13.02 -5.25
C SER A 198 -17.92 -11.67 -5.89
N LEU A 199 -17.07 -11.16 -6.78
CA LEU A 199 -17.32 -9.91 -7.49
C LEU A 199 -18.56 -10.00 -8.38
N GLU A 200 -18.76 -11.12 -9.08
CA GLU A 200 -19.93 -11.32 -9.93
C GLU A 200 -21.22 -11.33 -9.12
N VAL A 201 -21.23 -12.00 -7.96
CA VAL A 201 -22.38 -11.97 -7.03
C VAL A 201 -22.72 -10.55 -6.58
N GLU A 202 -21.72 -9.76 -6.18
CA GLU A 202 -21.94 -8.37 -5.77
C GLU A 202 -22.41 -7.49 -6.94
N ARG A 203 -21.91 -7.73 -8.17
CA ARG A 203 -22.35 -7.02 -9.38
C ARG A 203 -23.80 -7.32 -9.75
N LEU A 204 -24.23 -8.58 -9.60
CA LEU A 204 -25.63 -8.96 -9.82
C LEU A 204 -26.56 -8.26 -8.84
N GLN A 205 -26.24 -8.28 -7.54
CA GLN A 205 -27.01 -7.59 -6.51
C GLN A 205 -27.07 -6.07 -6.75
N HIS A 206 -25.93 -5.47 -7.10
CA HIS A 206 -25.86 -4.06 -7.47
C HIS A 206 -26.72 -3.74 -8.69
N ARG A 207 -26.73 -4.60 -9.73
CA ARG A 207 -27.50 -4.41 -10.96
C ARG A 207 -29.00 -4.45 -10.69
N GLU A 208 -29.47 -5.41 -9.90
CA GLU A 208 -30.88 -5.50 -9.51
C GLU A 208 -31.33 -4.27 -8.73
N LEU A 209 -30.53 -3.83 -7.74
CA LEU A 209 -30.82 -2.61 -7.00
C LEU A 209 -30.85 -1.38 -7.91
N MET A 210 -29.91 -1.27 -8.86
CA MET A 210 -29.90 -0.19 -9.83
C MET A 210 -31.11 -0.20 -10.76
N LYS A 211 -31.66 -1.37 -11.09
CA LYS A 211 -32.88 -1.46 -11.89
C LYS A 211 -34.06 -0.82 -11.16
N THR A 212 -34.23 -1.13 -9.87
CA THR A 212 -35.26 -0.51 -9.00
C THR A 212 -35.05 0.99 -8.82
N ILE A 213 -33.79 1.43 -8.74
CA ILE A 213 -33.47 2.85 -8.61
C ILE A 213 -33.78 3.59 -9.91
N LYS A 214 -33.40 3.03 -11.06
CA LYS A 214 -33.64 3.64 -12.39
C LYS A 214 -35.12 3.79 -12.71
N SER A 215 -35.97 2.84 -12.31
CA SER A 215 -37.42 2.97 -12.52
C SER A 215 -38.02 4.16 -11.76
N ASN A 216 -37.39 4.60 -10.67
CA ASN A 216 -37.81 5.75 -9.88
C ASN A 216 -36.75 6.88 -9.89
N LEU A 217 -36.04 7.06 -11.00
CA LEU A 217 -34.90 7.97 -11.08
C LEU A 217 -35.23 9.41 -10.63
N SER A 218 -36.39 9.94 -11.05
CA SER A 218 -36.85 11.29 -10.67
C SER A 218 -36.98 11.46 -9.15
N LEU A 219 -37.51 10.45 -8.45
CA LEU A 219 -37.65 10.45 -7.00
C LEU A 219 -36.28 10.51 -6.32
N TYR A 220 -35.35 9.63 -6.70
CA TYR A 220 -34.01 9.61 -6.09
C TYR A 220 -33.18 10.84 -6.47
N ALA A 221 -33.29 11.34 -7.69
CA ALA A 221 -32.64 12.58 -8.10
C ALA A 221 -33.10 13.78 -7.24
N SER A 222 -34.41 13.88 -7.00
CA SER A 222 -34.98 14.88 -6.08
C SER A 222 -34.48 14.69 -4.64
N GLN A 223 -34.43 13.45 -4.13
CA GLN A 223 -33.89 13.15 -2.81
C GLN A 223 -32.40 13.51 -2.68
N ILE A 224 -31.58 13.21 -3.70
CA ILE A 224 -30.16 13.58 -3.75
C ILE A 224 -30.02 15.10 -3.71
N LYS A 225 -30.76 15.82 -4.55
CA LYS A 225 -30.73 17.29 -4.58
C LYS A 225 -31.12 17.90 -3.23
N ARG A 226 -32.17 17.38 -2.58
CA ARG A 226 -32.57 17.83 -1.24
C ARG A 226 -31.50 17.56 -0.18
N LYS A 227 -30.90 16.36 -0.18
CA LYS A 227 -29.80 16.02 0.72
C LYS A 227 -28.56 16.88 0.48
N GLN A 228 -28.26 17.22 -0.77
CA GLN A 228 -27.16 18.11 -1.10
C GLN A 228 -27.42 19.51 -0.56
N GLN A 229 -28.61 20.07 -0.80
CA GLN A 229 -28.98 21.40 -0.28
C GLN A 229 -28.90 21.47 1.25
N GLU A 230 -29.31 20.41 1.96
CA GLU A 230 -29.19 20.36 3.41
C GLU A 230 -27.73 20.24 3.86
N ALA A 231 -26.91 19.43 3.18
CA ALA A 231 -25.48 19.35 3.44
C ALA A 231 -24.77 20.70 3.22
N ASP A 232 -25.10 21.40 2.12
CA ASP A 232 -24.54 22.71 1.80
C ASP A 232 -24.92 23.76 2.86
N ARG A 233 -26.16 23.72 3.37
CA ARG A 233 -26.61 24.59 4.48
C ARG A 233 -25.84 24.32 5.76
N ILE A 234 -25.68 23.03 6.12
CA ILE A 234 -24.92 22.61 7.31
C ILE A 234 -23.45 23.05 7.17
N ASP A 235 -22.84 22.88 6.00
CA ASP A 235 -21.46 23.27 5.76
C ASP A 235 -21.27 24.79 5.78
N ALA A 236 -22.23 25.58 5.25
CA ALA A 236 -22.20 27.03 5.38
C ALA A 236 -22.29 27.49 6.85
N GLU A 237 -23.11 26.81 7.66
CA GLU A 237 -23.20 27.07 9.09
C GLU A 237 -21.91 26.67 9.84
N ILE A 238 -21.28 25.56 9.46
CA ILE A 238 -19.96 25.18 9.98
C ILE A 238 -18.91 26.23 9.64
N ASP A 239 -18.87 26.69 8.39
CA ASP A 239 -17.92 27.71 7.94
C ASP A 239 -18.12 29.03 8.73
N ARG A 240 -19.38 29.39 9.06
CA ARG A 240 -19.72 30.49 9.98
C ARG A 240 -19.16 30.26 11.38
N ILE A 241 -19.40 29.07 11.97
CA ILE A 241 -18.93 28.73 13.31
C ILE A 241 -17.39 28.76 13.39
N ILE A 242 -16.69 28.27 12.36
CA ILE A 242 -15.23 28.29 12.29
C ILE A 242 -14.73 29.73 12.17
N LYS A 243 -15.37 30.57 11.34
CA LYS A 243 -15.03 31.99 11.22
C LYS A 243 -15.20 32.73 12.55
N GLU A 244 -16.29 32.45 13.28
CA GLU A 244 -16.49 32.98 14.64
C GLU A 244 -15.40 32.50 15.61
N ALA A 245 -15.00 31.23 15.53
CA ALA A 245 -13.94 30.68 16.38
C ALA A 245 -12.59 31.34 16.08
N ILE A 246 -12.26 31.58 14.80
CA ILE A 246 -11.06 32.35 14.38
C ILE A 246 -11.13 33.77 14.95
N ALA A 247 -12.24 34.48 14.76
CA ALA A 247 -12.38 35.85 15.25
C ALA A 247 -12.26 35.94 16.79
N LYS A 248 -12.87 35.00 17.53
CA LYS A 248 -12.74 34.91 18.99
C LYS A 248 -11.29 34.62 19.40
N SER A 249 -10.61 33.70 18.72
CA SER A 249 -9.20 33.38 18.96
C SER A 249 -8.30 34.59 18.70
N ASN A 250 -8.49 35.30 17.58
CA ASN A 250 -7.70 36.48 17.21
C ASN A 250 -7.96 37.65 18.15
N LYS A 251 -9.21 37.85 18.60
CA LYS A 251 -9.56 38.84 19.61
C LYS A 251 -8.83 38.58 20.93
N LYS A 252 -8.79 37.33 21.40
CA LYS A 252 -8.02 36.94 22.60
C LYS A 252 -6.52 37.17 22.43
N ALA A 253 -6.00 37.04 21.21
CA ALA A 253 -4.60 37.30 20.88
C ALA A 253 -4.29 38.78 20.56
N GLY A 254 -5.26 39.71 20.69
CA GLY A 254 -5.08 41.12 20.38
C GLY A 254 -4.83 41.43 18.89
N LYS A 255 -5.26 40.55 17.98
CA LYS A 255 -5.09 40.67 16.53
C LYS A 255 -6.43 40.92 15.83
N SER A 256 -6.37 41.33 14.56
CA SER A 256 -7.55 41.67 13.77
C SER A 256 -8.57 40.52 13.70
N THR A 257 -9.84 40.86 13.96
CA THR A 257 -10.99 39.96 13.87
C THR A 257 -11.49 39.77 12.42
N SER A 258 -11.01 40.57 11.47
CA SER A 258 -11.36 40.45 10.04
C SER A 258 -10.51 39.44 9.27
N SER A 259 -9.42 38.94 9.86
CA SER A 259 -8.54 37.94 9.26
C SER A 259 -9.26 36.60 9.07
N SER A 260 -9.07 35.98 7.89
CA SER A 260 -9.51 34.61 7.59
C SER A 260 -8.60 33.53 8.20
N ASN A 261 -7.45 33.93 8.75
CA ASN A 261 -6.43 33.03 9.27
C ASN A 261 -6.31 33.15 10.78
N PHE A 262 -5.95 32.04 11.43
CA PHE A 262 -5.65 32.03 12.87
C PHE A 262 -4.37 32.83 13.16
N ALA A 263 -4.46 33.76 14.12
CA ALA A 263 -3.29 34.36 14.74
C ALA A 263 -2.68 33.35 15.71
N LEU A 264 -1.55 32.75 15.31
CA LEU A 264 -0.90 31.69 16.09
C LEU A 264 0.07 32.27 17.13
N THR A 265 -0.04 31.77 18.36
CA THR A 265 1.02 31.95 19.39
C THR A 265 2.27 31.14 19.04
N ALA A 266 3.36 31.32 19.80
CA ALA A 266 4.57 30.54 19.60
C ALA A 266 4.32 29.03 19.79
N GLU A 267 3.55 28.65 20.81
CA GLU A 267 3.17 27.26 21.08
C GLU A 267 2.28 26.70 19.98
N GLU A 268 1.33 27.49 19.47
CA GLU A 268 0.44 27.07 18.39
C GLU A 268 1.16 26.89 17.05
N LYS A 269 2.23 27.67 16.79
CA LYS A 269 3.11 27.46 15.63
C LYS A 269 3.86 26.14 15.73
N VAL A 270 4.39 25.81 16.92
CA VAL A 270 5.06 24.53 17.17
C VAL A 270 4.07 23.37 16.99
N LEU A 271 2.86 23.51 17.52
CA LEU A 271 1.81 22.50 17.38
C LEU A 271 1.40 22.30 15.91
N ALA A 272 1.22 23.38 15.15
CA ALA A 272 0.93 23.33 13.72
C ALA A 272 2.06 22.65 12.93
N ALA A 273 3.32 22.98 13.23
CA ALA A 273 4.48 22.33 12.60
C ALA A 273 4.53 20.83 12.92
N SER A 274 4.21 20.44 14.15
CA SER A 274 4.11 19.04 14.56
C SER A 274 2.95 18.32 13.86
N PHE A 275 1.81 18.97 13.67
CA PHE A 275 0.67 18.41 12.92
C PHE A 275 1.06 18.16 11.45
N VAL A 276 1.69 19.15 10.80
CA VAL A 276 2.18 19.04 9.41
C VAL A 276 3.24 17.94 9.27
N SER A 277 4.14 17.81 10.24
CA SER A 277 5.18 16.76 10.24
C SER A 277 4.61 15.34 10.32
N ASN A 278 3.38 15.20 10.84
CA ASN A 278 2.65 13.93 10.90
C ASN A 278 1.67 13.73 9.73
N LYS A 279 1.74 14.56 8.68
CA LYS A 279 0.94 14.39 7.47
C LYS A 279 1.17 13.00 6.86
N GLY A 280 0.08 12.28 6.60
CA GLY A 280 0.08 10.91 6.10
C GLY A 280 0.35 9.84 7.17
N LYS A 281 0.53 10.25 8.44
CA LYS A 281 0.84 9.35 9.58
C LYS A 281 -0.15 9.48 10.73
N LEU A 282 -1.17 10.35 10.61
CA LEU A 282 -2.15 10.53 11.67
C LEU A 282 -2.96 9.24 11.89
N PRO A 283 -3.28 8.88 13.15
CA PRO A 283 -4.13 7.75 13.45
C PRO A 283 -5.56 7.97 12.92
N TRP A 284 -6.26 6.87 12.69
CA TRP A 284 -7.67 6.92 12.32
C TRP A 284 -8.53 7.48 13.47
N PRO A 285 -9.61 8.23 13.17
CA PRO A 285 -10.51 8.79 14.18
C PRO A 285 -11.42 7.73 14.82
N VAL A 286 -11.41 6.50 14.32
CA VAL A 286 -12.11 5.33 14.89
C VAL A 286 -11.15 4.14 14.90
N GLU A 287 -11.35 3.19 15.82
CA GLU A 287 -10.48 2.02 15.93
C GLU A 287 -10.62 1.05 14.75
N LYS A 288 -11.86 0.85 14.30
CA LYS A 288 -12.20 -0.01 13.18
C LYS A 288 -13.20 0.69 12.29
N GLY A 289 -12.86 0.83 11.02
CA GLY A 289 -13.77 1.37 10.02
C GLY A 289 -13.17 1.32 8.63
N TYR A 290 -13.97 1.69 7.63
CA TYR A 290 -13.56 1.88 6.25
C TYR A 290 -14.20 3.14 5.68
N VAL A 291 -13.55 3.76 4.69
CA VAL A 291 -14.06 4.97 4.06
C VAL A 291 -15.16 4.60 3.07
N THR A 292 -16.40 5.00 3.34
CA THR A 292 -17.51 4.81 2.39
C THR A 292 -17.50 5.88 1.31
N LEU A 293 -17.17 7.12 1.67
CA LEU A 293 -17.18 8.27 0.77
C LEU A 293 -15.91 9.10 0.93
N ARG A 294 -15.32 9.46 -0.20
CA ARG A 294 -14.06 10.22 -0.27
C ARG A 294 -14.34 11.71 -0.50
N PHE A 295 -13.35 12.52 -0.17
CA PHE A 295 -13.35 13.97 -0.38
C PHE A 295 -13.31 14.33 -1.88
N GLY A 296 -13.97 15.43 -2.24
CA GLY A 296 -13.93 16.06 -3.57
C GLY A 296 -15.21 15.91 -4.37
N LYS A 297 -15.19 16.45 -5.60
CA LYS A 297 -16.32 16.42 -6.52
C LYS A 297 -16.44 15.04 -7.17
N GLN A 298 -17.58 14.39 -6.93
CA GLN A 298 -17.85 13.06 -7.47
C GLN A 298 -19.26 13.01 -8.07
N PRO A 299 -19.45 12.31 -9.19
CA PRO A 299 -20.79 12.07 -9.70
C PRO A 299 -21.57 11.21 -8.69
N SER A 300 -22.87 11.45 -8.57
CA SER A 300 -23.74 10.60 -7.77
C SER A 300 -23.70 9.16 -8.30
N PRO A 301 -23.63 8.14 -7.42
CA PRO A 301 -23.65 6.73 -7.83
C PRO A 301 -24.92 6.33 -8.61
N ILE A 302 -26.00 7.09 -8.42
CA ILE A 302 -27.30 6.85 -9.05
C ILE A 302 -27.46 7.63 -10.35
N ASP A 303 -27.09 8.91 -10.33
CA ASP A 303 -27.20 9.82 -11.47
C ASP A 303 -25.86 10.52 -11.70
N LYS A 304 -25.17 10.10 -12.76
CA LYS A 304 -23.84 10.63 -13.10
C LYS A 304 -23.87 12.09 -13.54
N SER A 305 -25.03 12.65 -13.90
CA SER A 305 -25.16 14.06 -14.26
C SER A 305 -25.10 14.99 -13.04
N ILE A 306 -25.44 14.47 -11.85
CA ILE A 306 -25.42 15.23 -10.60
C ILE A 306 -24.02 15.11 -9.99
N ILE A 307 -23.28 16.22 -10.00
CA ILE A 307 -21.99 16.32 -9.29
C ILE A 307 -22.25 16.72 -7.85
N VAL A 308 -21.80 15.87 -6.93
CA VAL A 308 -21.87 16.09 -5.48
C VAL A 308 -20.49 16.51 -4.99
N ASP A 309 -20.41 17.68 -4.36
CA ASP A 309 -19.17 18.13 -3.71
C ASP A 309 -19.11 17.58 -2.29
N ARG A 310 -18.05 16.81 -1.98
CA ARG A 310 -17.87 16.16 -0.68
C ARG A 310 -16.73 16.83 0.08
N ASN A 311 -17.10 17.59 1.10
CA ASN A 311 -16.18 18.40 1.90
C ASN A 311 -15.38 17.61 2.95
N GLY A 312 -15.59 16.30 3.06
CA GLY A 312 -14.95 15.42 4.05
C GLY A 312 -14.87 13.97 3.60
N VAL A 313 -14.50 13.09 4.52
CA VAL A 313 -14.59 11.65 4.35
C VAL A 313 -15.63 11.06 5.28
N LYS A 314 -16.41 10.10 4.78
CA LYS A 314 -17.32 9.31 5.62
C LYS A 314 -16.69 7.97 5.95
N ILE A 315 -16.64 7.64 7.23
CA ILE A 315 -16.01 6.43 7.74
C ILE A 315 -17.09 5.59 8.42
N ALA A 316 -17.45 4.46 7.81
CA ALA A 316 -18.35 3.49 8.43
C ALA A 316 -17.60 2.70 9.52
N THR A 317 -18.24 2.51 10.67
CA THR A 317 -17.67 1.90 11.88
C THR A 317 -18.69 1.02 12.59
N GLU A 318 -18.25 0.26 13.60
CA GLU A 318 -19.10 -0.53 14.49
C GLU A 318 -20.09 0.37 15.28
N LYS A 319 -21.22 -0.19 15.70
CA LYS A 319 -22.22 0.50 16.54
C LYS A 319 -21.60 0.95 17.86
N GLY A 320 -21.84 2.22 18.23
CA GLY A 320 -21.32 2.77 19.49
C GLY A 320 -19.79 2.85 19.55
N ALA A 321 -19.11 2.80 18.40
CA ALA A 321 -17.66 2.95 18.35
C ALA A 321 -17.23 4.29 18.96
N LYS A 322 -16.16 4.24 19.75
CA LYS A 322 -15.54 5.43 20.35
C LYS A 322 -14.79 6.21 19.28
N VAL A 323 -15.17 7.48 19.12
CA VAL A 323 -14.47 8.44 18.25
C VAL A 323 -13.29 9.03 19.01
N ARG A 324 -12.14 9.11 18.35
CA ARG A 324 -10.86 9.49 18.94
C ARG A 324 -10.27 10.69 18.24
N ALA A 325 -9.57 11.55 18.99
CA ALA A 325 -8.82 12.66 18.44
C ALA A 325 -7.65 12.15 17.58
N VAL A 326 -7.52 12.65 16.35
CA VAL A 326 -6.42 12.26 15.45
C VAL A 326 -5.08 12.87 15.85
N PHE A 327 -5.09 13.95 16.63
CA PHE A 327 -3.89 14.64 17.09
C PHE A 327 -4.16 15.40 18.39
N ASN A 328 -3.10 15.82 19.07
CA ASN A 328 -3.22 16.64 20.27
C ASN A 328 -3.64 18.07 19.93
N GLY A 329 -4.54 18.66 20.72
CA GLY A 329 -5.12 19.96 20.42
C GLY A 329 -6.09 20.45 21.49
N VAL A 330 -6.81 21.52 21.20
CA VAL A 330 -7.79 22.11 22.12
C VAL A 330 -9.17 22.06 21.49
N VAL A 331 -10.17 21.62 22.25
CA VAL A 331 -11.57 21.62 21.80
C VAL A 331 -12.05 23.06 21.71
N THR A 332 -12.32 23.55 20.50
CA THR A 332 -12.73 24.95 20.28
C THR A 332 -14.22 25.14 20.40
N ARG A 333 -15.01 24.16 19.96
CA ARG A 333 -16.47 24.26 19.92
C ARG A 333 -17.10 22.87 19.90
N ILE A 334 -18.20 22.72 20.62
CA ILE A 334 -19.12 21.59 20.50
C ILE A 334 -20.42 22.16 19.99
N ALA A 335 -20.79 21.81 18.77
CA ALA A 335 -21.92 22.41 18.09
C ALA A 335 -22.99 21.37 17.77
N VAL A 336 -24.24 21.79 17.86
CA VAL A 336 -25.41 21.05 17.40
C VAL A 336 -26.13 21.95 16.42
N ILE A 337 -26.08 21.60 15.14
CA ILE A 337 -26.82 22.31 14.09
C ILE A 337 -28.22 21.72 14.02
N LYS A 338 -29.22 22.54 13.71
CA LYS A 338 -30.60 22.08 13.49
C LYS A 338 -30.62 20.91 12.50
N ASN A 339 -31.36 19.85 12.82
CA ASN A 339 -31.45 18.61 12.04
C ASN A 339 -30.11 17.84 11.88
N SER A 340 -29.10 18.13 12.69
CA SER A 340 -27.82 17.44 12.68
C SER A 340 -27.45 16.95 14.08
N ASN A 341 -26.71 15.86 14.11
CA ASN A 341 -26.18 15.31 15.35
C ASN A 341 -24.99 16.15 15.84
N PRO A 342 -24.68 16.10 17.16
CA PRO A 342 -23.54 16.80 17.73
C PRO A 342 -22.23 16.60 16.96
N MET A 343 -21.43 17.66 16.91
CA MET A 343 -20.09 17.64 16.35
C MET A 343 -19.08 18.31 17.27
N VAL A 344 -17.84 17.81 17.24
CA VAL A 344 -16.72 18.32 18.03
C VAL A 344 -15.68 18.91 17.09
N MET A 345 -15.21 20.13 17.39
CA MET A 345 -14.12 20.81 16.70
C MET A 345 -12.88 20.86 17.58
N ILE A 346 -11.74 20.43 17.04
CA ILE A 346 -10.46 20.42 17.75
C ILE A 346 -9.44 21.19 16.94
N LYS A 347 -8.81 22.20 17.57
CA LYS A 347 -7.77 23.05 16.98
C LYS A 347 -6.38 22.48 17.27
N HIS A 348 -5.56 22.42 16.23
CA HIS A 348 -4.17 21.95 16.21
C HIS A 348 -3.24 23.04 15.65
N GLY A 349 -3.33 24.27 16.18
CA GLY A 349 -2.69 25.45 15.59
C GLY A 349 -3.56 26.10 14.52
N ASN A 350 -3.11 26.18 13.26
CA ASN A 350 -3.94 26.68 12.13
C ASN A 350 -4.78 25.59 11.45
N TYR A 351 -4.76 24.37 11.98
CA TYR A 351 -5.58 23.26 11.50
C TYR A 351 -6.73 23.00 12.48
N THR A 352 -7.91 22.70 11.95
CA THR A 352 -9.08 22.30 12.73
C THR A 352 -9.58 20.95 12.23
N THR A 353 -9.70 19.97 13.13
CA THR A 353 -10.34 18.69 12.82
C THR A 353 -11.78 18.70 13.32
N LEU A 354 -12.70 18.21 12.50
CA LEU A 354 -14.12 18.19 12.78
C LEU A 354 -14.63 16.75 12.76
N TYR A 355 -15.31 16.37 13.85
CA TYR A 355 -15.88 15.04 14.04
C TYR A 355 -17.39 15.21 14.16
N LYS A 356 -18.13 14.88 13.09
CA LYS A 356 -19.59 15.03 13.04
C LYS A 356 -20.31 13.70 13.31
N ASN A 357 -21.62 13.78 13.50
CA ASN A 357 -22.48 12.61 13.67
C ASN A 357 -22.22 11.81 14.96
N LEU A 358 -21.97 12.51 16.07
CA LEU A 358 -21.75 11.88 17.38
C LEU A 358 -23.08 11.67 18.11
N SER A 359 -23.24 10.54 18.80
CA SER A 359 -24.38 10.31 19.72
C SER A 359 -24.12 10.90 21.09
N LYS A 360 -22.89 10.77 21.58
CA LYS A 360 -22.44 11.29 22.87
C LYS A 360 -21.11 12.00 22.71
N VAL A 361 -20.90 13.05 23.50
CA VAL A 361 -19.64 13.80 23.55
C VAL A 361 -19.07 13.68 24.96
N TYR A 362 -17.78 13.35 25.07
CA TYR A 362 -17.10 13.13 26.35
C TYR A 362 -16.24 14.31 26.81
N VAL A 363 -16.03 15.28 25.91
CA VAL A 363 -15.18 16.46 26.14
C VAL A 363 -16.04 17.73 26.25
N LYS A 364 -15.45 18.80 26.77
CA LYS A 364 -16.04 20.14 26.88
C LYS A 364 -15.23 21.15 26.06
N GLU A 365 -15.86 22.29 25.77
CA GLU A 365 -15.15 23.40 25.11
C GLU A 365 -14.01 23.91 26.01
N GLY A 366 -12.82 24.07 25.44
CA GLY A 366 -11.61 24.45 26.15
C GLY A 366 -10.73 23.27 26.61
N ASP A 367 -11.23 22.03 26.57
CA ASP A 367 -10.46 20.87 26.99
C ASP A 367 -9.24 20.64 26.08
N VAL A 368 -8.09 20.36 26.69
CA VAL A 368 -6.90 19.89 25.98
C VAL A 368 -7.03 18.38 25.76
N VAL A 369 -6.98 17.97 24.51
CA VAL A 369 -7.06 16.57 24.10
C VAL A 369 -5.72 16.04 23.64
N SER A 370 -5.46 14.78 23.96
CA SER A 370 -4.29 14.03 23.48
C SER A 370 -4.62 13.17 22.26
N THR A 371 -3.60 12.85 21.47
CA THR A 371 -3.74 11.93 20.33
C THR A 371 -4.32 10.58 20.77
N LYS A 372 -5.32 10.07 20.05
CA LYS A 372 -6.13 8.86 20.35
C LYS A 372 -7.04 8.95 21.57
N GLN A 373 -7.13 10.10 22.26
CA GLN A 373 -8.09 10.27 23.35
C GLN A 373 -9.52 10.12 22.81
N SER A 374 -10.37 9.41 23.56
CA SER A 374 -11.79 9.27 23.20
C SER A 374 -12.52 10.59 23.45
N ILE A 375 -13.14 11.13 22.41
CA ILE A 375 -13.84 12.43 22.43
C ILE A 375 -15.37 12.27 22.39
N GLY A 376 -15.86 11.09 22.01
CA GLY A 376 -17.29 10.81 21.95
C GLY A 376 -17.60 9.41 21.44
N GLU A 377 -18.88 9.18 21.21
CA GLU A 377 -19.45 7.94 20.68
C GLU A 377 -20.16 8.24 19.36
N ILE A 378 -20.02 7.36 18.37
CA ILE A 378 -20.67 7.56 17.08
C ILE A 378 -22.20 7.42 17.17
N PHE A 379 -22.95 8.20 16.40
CA PHE A 379 -24.37 7.98 16.23
C PHE A 379 -24.65 6.85 15.26
N THR A 380 -25.53 5.94 15.69
CA THR A 380 -26.06 4.86 14.86
C THR A 380 -27.46 5.23 14.41
N ASN A 381 -27.68 5.33 13.10
CA ASN A 381 -28.98 5.65 12.57
C ASN A 381 -29.97 4.49 12.85
N PRO A 382 -31.07 4.71 13.60
CA PRO A 382 -32.02 3.64 13.92
C PRO A 382 -32.79 3.13 12.69
N LEU A 383 -32.89 3.93 11.63
CA LEU A 383 -33.57 3.59 10.38
C LEU A 383 -32.67 2.84 9.40
N SER A 384 -31.39 3.20 9.27
CA SER A 384 -30.45 2.50 8.37
C SER A 384 -29.53 1.50 9.07
N GLY A 385 -29.45 1.52 10.40
CA GLY A 385 -28.53 0.70 11.19
C GLY A 385 -27.08 1.15 11.11
N GLU A 386 -26.75 2.12 10.26
CA GLU A 386 -25.37 2.49 9.96
C GLU A 386 -24.80 3.44 11.00
N SER A 387 -23.52 3.24 11.32
CA SER A 387 -22.74 4.15 12.15
C SER A 387 -21.62 4.74 11.28
N VAL A 388 -21.77 6.02 10.92
CA VAL A 388 -20.88 6.68 9.95
C VAL A 388 -20.35 7.97 10.53
N LEU A 389 -19.04 8.06 10.73
CA LEU A 389 -18.36 9.29 11.12
C LEU A 389 -18.15 10.16 9.88
N ASP A 390 -18.59 11.41 9.90
CA ASP A 390 -18.18 12.40 8.90
C ASP A 390 -17.02 13.22 9.48
N PHE A 391 -15.86 13.05 8.86
CA PHE A 391 -14.58 13.60 9.30
C PHE A 391 -14.04 14.61 8.28
N VAL A 392 -13.76 15.82 8.76
CA VAL A 392 -13.29 16.94 7.94
C VAL A 392 -12.04 17.54 8.57
N ILE A 393 -11.10 17.98 7.72
CA ILE A 393 -9.93 18.75 8.13
C ILE A 393 -10.01 20.13 7.47
N TYR A 394 -9.82 21.17 8.26
CA TYR A 394 -9.67 22.54 7.80
C TYR A 394 -8.23 23.01 8.03
N LYS A 395 -7.72 23.78 7.09
CA LYS A 395 -6.58 24.67 7.27
C LYS A 395 -7.13 26.09 7.21
N ASP A 396 -7.15 26.78 8.35
CA ASP A 396 -7.86 28.05 8.50
C ASP A 396 -9.33 27.89 8.05
N LEU A 397 -9.77 28.56 6.98
CA LEU A 397 -11.11 28.41 6.40
C LEU A 397 -11.19 27.42 5.21
N LYS A 398 -10.05 26.85 4.79
CA LYS A 398 -10.01 25.97 3.61
C LYS A 398 -10.12 24.51 4.02
N LYS A 399 -11.04 23.78 3.39
CA LYS A 399 -11.19 22.32 3.54
C LYS A 399 -10.04 21.59 2.86
N GLU A 400 -9.46 20.63 3.55
CA GLU A 400 -8.33 19.81 3.10
C GLU A 400 -8.74 18.34 3.01
N ASN A 401 -8.16 17.61 2.05
CA ASN A 401 -8.48 16.19 1.84
C ASN A 401 -7.94 15.32 3.01
N PRO A 402 -8.79 14.71 3.86
CA PRO A 402 -8.36 13.91 5.00
C PRO A 402 -7.48 12.70 4.64
N ALA A 403 -7.64 12.16 3.42
CA ALA A 403 -6.85 11.01 2.96
C ALA A 403 -5.36 11.34 2.80
N SER A 404 -5.01 12.63 2.64
CA SER A 404 -3.60 13.07 2.61
C SER A 404 -2.96 13.16 4.01
N TRP A 405 -3.76 13.03 5.07
CA TRP A 405 -3.34 13.25 6.46
C TRP A 405 -3.35 11.96 7.28
N ILE A 406 -4.38 11.13 7.11
CA ILE A 406 -4.56 9.89 7.86
C ILE A 406 -3.72 8.77 7.25
N TYR A 407 -3.13 7.94 8.10
CA TYR A 407 -2.31 6.81 7.67
C TYR A 407 -3.13 5.77 6.90
N LYS A 408 -2.82 5.62 5.60
CA LYS A 408 -3.37 4.59 4.70
C LYS A 408 -4.91 4.58 4.60
N MET A 409 -5.49 5.74 4.25
CA MET A 409 -6.95 5.96 4.12
C MET A 409 -7.57 5.62 2.76
#